data_AF-M1FB78-F1
#
_entry.id   AF-M1FB78-F1
#
_cell.length_a   1.000
_cell.length_b   1.000
_cell.length_c   1.000
_cell.angle_alpha   90.00
_cell.angle_beta   90.00
_cell.angle_gamma   90.00
#
_symmetry.space_group_name_H-M   'P 1'
#
loop_
_entity.id
_entity.type
_entity.pdbx_description
1 polymer ?
#
loop_
_entity_poly.entity_id
_entity_poly.type
_entity_poly.pdbx_seq_one_letter_code
_entity_poly.pdbx_strand_id
1 'polypeptide(L)'
;MLPKVELKCYRTSVEGKQEHFFSTILEDATIIDISCNMPHCQDTTSSDFTQLVTVSLSYRKVTWGHGVAGTSGADDWRTPIEA
;
A
#
# COMPACT_ATOMS: atom_id res chain seq x y z
N MET A 1 14.49 -8.14 6.03
CA MET A 1 14.01 -7.12 5.08
C MET A 1 13.20 -7.81 4.01
N LEU A 2 12.06 -7.23 3.66
CA LEU A 2 11.20 -7.65 2.55
C LEU A 2 11.78 -7.06 1.27
N PRO A 3 12.25 -7.88 0.31
CA PRO A 3 12.94 -7.37 -0.88
C PRO A 3 12.03 -6.53 -1.77
N LYS A 4 10.73 -6.86 -1.82
CA LYS A 4 9.72 -6.13 -2.57
C LYS A 4 8.37 -6.22 -1.86
N VAL A 5 7.70 -5.08 -1.71
CA VAL A 5 6.28 -4.99 -1.32
C VAL A 5 5.56 -4.23 -2.44
N GLU A 6 4.45 -4.77 -2.93
CA GLU A 6 3.69 -4.17 -4.04
C GLU A 6 2.23 -3.99 -3.65
N LEU A 7 1.82 -2.73 -3.49
CA LEU A 7 0.42 -2.35 -3.30
C LEU A 7 -0.18 -2.03 -4.67
N LYS A 8 -1.22 -2.78 -5.04
CA LYS A 8 -2.01 -2.53 -6.25
C LYS A 8 -3.33 -1.89 -5.87
N CYS A 9 -3.54 -0.66 -6.32
CA CYS A 9 -4.80 0.05 -6.15
C CYS A 9 -5.75 -0.31 -7.32
N TYR A 10 -6.95 -0.74 -6.96
CA TYR A 10 -8.01 -1.10 -7.91
C TYR A 10 -9.13 -0.07 -7.89
N ARG A 11 -9.79 0.10 -9.04
CA ARG A 11 -11.03 0.86 -9.17
C ARG A 11 -11.95 0.17 -10.18
N THR A 12 -13.23 0.54 -10.17
CA THR A 12 -14.18 0.08 -11.19
C THR A 12 -13.95 0.86 -12.50
N SER A 13 -13.69 0.15 -13.59
CA SER A 13 -13.52 0.71 -14.94
C SER A 13 -14.86 1.09 -15.57
N VAL A 14 -14.82 1.76 -16.73
CA VAL A 14 -16.03 2.12 -17.49
C VAL A 14 -16.81 0.90 -17.99
N GLU A 15 -16.14 -0.25 -18.16
CA GLU A 15 -16.75 -1.54 -18.49
C GLU A 15 -17.32 -2.27 -17.26
N GLY A 16 -17.29 -1.64 -16.08
CA GLY A 16 -17.81 -2.22 -14.83
C GLY A 16 -16.92 -3.31 -14.22
N LYS A 17 -15.65 -3.43 -14.66
CA LYS A 17 -14.70 -4.42 -14.16
C LYS A 17 -13.70 -3.79 -13.19
N GLN A 18 -13.13 -4.59 -12.30
CA GLN A 18 -12.02 -4.11 -11.46
C GLN A 18 -10.77 -3.98 -12.32
N GLU A 19 -10.22 -2.77 -12.40
CA GLU A 19 -8.96 -2.49 -13.08
C GLU A 19 -7.88 -2.05 -12.08
N HIS A 20 -6.66 -2.55 -12.28
CA HIS A 20 -5.48 -2.06 -11.57
C HIS A 20 -5.01 -0.78 -12.26
N PHE A 21 -5.12 0.36 -11.57
CA PHE A 21 -4.78 1.65 -12.17
C PHE A 21 -3.50 2.28 -11.61
N PHE A 22 -3.08 1.89 -10.41
CA PHE A 22 -1.94 2.48 -9.71
C PHE A 22 -1.21 1.47 -8.83
N SER A 23 0.11 1.55 -8.82
CA SER A 23 1.01 0.74 -7.99
C SER A 23 1.89 1.60 -7.11
N THR A 24 2.03 1.20 -5.85
CA THR A 24 3.12 1.63 -4.96
C THR A 24 4.02 0.44 -4.69
N ILE A 25 5.29 0.53 -5.07
CA ILE A 25 6.29 -0.53 -4.90
C ILE A 25 7.34 -0.05 -3.92
N LEU A 26 7.57 -0.82 -2.86
CA LEU A 26 8.63 -0.58 -1.88
C LEU A 26 9.74 -1.62 -2.06
N GLU A 27 10.99 -1.19 -2.02
CA GLU A 27 12.18 -2.04 -2.04
C GLU A 27 12.91 -1.99 -0.68
N ASP A 28 13.45 -3.13 -0.27
CA ASP A 28 14.14 -3.32 1.02
C ASP A 28 13.30 -2.82 2.22
N ALA A 29 12.02 -3.18 2.27
CA ALA A 29 11.12 -2.74 3.32
C ALA A 29 11.35 -3.51 4.63
N THR A 30 11.12 -2.85 5.77
CA THR A 30 11.18 -3.44 7.11
C THR A 30 9.89 -3.14 7.85
N ILE A 31 9.33 -4.16 8.49
CA ILE A 31 8.18 -3.97 9.38
C ILE A 31 8.68 -3.26 10.64
N ILE A 32 8.12 -2.08 10.92
CA ILE A 32 8.46 -1.28 12.10
C ILE A 32 7.45 -1.42 13.23
N ASP A 33 6.22 -1.80 12.90
CA ASP A 33 5.14 -2.01 13.88
C ASP A 33 4.05 -2.92 13.29
N ILE A 34 3.35 -3.64 14.18
CA ILE A 34 2.15 -4.41 13.85
C ILE A 34 1.12 -4.15 14.95
N SER A 35 0.05 -3.44 14.59
CA SER A 35 -1.11 -3.23 15.46
C SER A 35 -2.23 -4.19 15.05
N CYS A 36 -2.60 -5.08 15.97
CA CYS A 36 -3.66 -6.06 15.77
C CYS A 36 -4.83 -5.75 16.71
N ASN A 37 -5.94 -5.29 16.14
CA ASN A 37 -7.12 -4.87 16.87
C ASN A 37 -8.33 -5.69 16.45
N MET A 38 -9.20 -6.01 17.40
CA MET A 38 -10.51 -6.59 17.13
C MET A 38 -11.57 -5.66 17.72
N PRO A 39 -12.57 -5.25 16.92
CA PRO A 39 -13.68 -4.45 17.42
C PRO A 39 -14.46 -5.18 18.51
N HIS A 40 -15.18 -4.40 19.32
CA HIS A 40 -15.96 -4.94 20.42
C HIS A 40 -17.19 -5.69 19.90
N CYS A 41 -17.35 -6.97 20.23
CA CYS A 41 -18.40 -7.82 19.64
C CYS A 41 -19.85 -7.38 19.90
N GLN A 42 -20.09 -6.52 20.90
CA GLN A 42 -21.43 -5.98 21.19
C GLN A 42 -21.74 -4.69 20.43
N ASP A 43 -20.75 -4.06 19.80
CA ASP A 43 -20.95 -2.85 19.03
C ASP A 43 -21.49 -3.21 17.63
N THR A 44 -22.76 -2.92 17.40
CA THR A 44 -23.43 -3.22 16.13
C THR A 44 -22.94 -2.35 14.98
N THR A 45 -22.26 -1.23 15.26
CA THR A 45 -21.70 -0.36 14.19
C THR A 45 -20.45 -0.96 13.56
N SER A 46 -19.81 -1.92 14.23
CA SER A 46 -18.62 -2.61 13.76
C SER A 46 -18.84 -4.09 13.44
N SER A 47 -20.11 -4.52 13.28
CA SER A 47 -20.49 -5.92 13.06
C SER A 47 -19.86 -6.58 11.83
N ASP A 48 -19.57 -5.78 10.81
CA ASP A 48 -19.07 -6.26 9.51
C ASP A 48 -17.54 -6.43 9.51
N PHE A 49 -16.87 -5.90 10.54
CA PHE A 49 -15.43 -6.03 10.69
C PHE A 49 -15.05 -7.34 11.36
N THR A 50 -13.88 -7.86 10.98
CA THR A 50 -13.23 -8.98 11.65
C THR A 50 -12.03 -8.47 12.45
N GLN A 51 -10.83 -9.02 12.24
CA GLN A 51 -9.60 -8.48 12.78
C GLN A 51 -9.03 -7.42 11.85
N LEU A 52 -8.57 -6.33 12.45
CA LEU A 52 -7.87 -5.24 11.77
C LEU A 52 -6.38 -5.35 12.11
N VAL A 53 -5.57 -5.69 11.11
CA VAL A 53 -4.11 -5.80 11.24
C VAL A 53 -3.44 -4.71 10.43
N THR A 54 -2.97 -3.67 11.13
CA THR A 54 -2.22 -2.58 10.52
C THR A 54 -0.73 -2.90 10.61
N VAL A 55 -0.09 -3.08 9.45
CA VAL A 55 1.35 -3.35 9.35
C VAL A 55 2.05 -2.10 8.83
N SER A 56 2.94 -1.55 9.63
CA SER A 56 3.71 -0.34 9.29
C SER A 56 5.05 -0.72 8.69
N LEU A 57 5.40 -0.10 7.57
CA LEU A 57 6.63 -0.39 6.82
C LEU A 57 7.51 0.85 6.73
N SER A 58 8.76 0.73 7.17
CA SER A 58 9.84 1.57 6.65
C SER A 58 10.38 0.94 5.37
N TYR A 59 11.00 1.74 4.51
CA TYR A 59 11.50 1.30 3.22
C TYR A 59 12.73 2.12 2.84
N ARG A 60 13.54 1.58 1.93
CA ARG A 60 14.69 2.28 1.37
C ARG A 60 14.34 3.09 0.13
N LYS A 61 13.57 2.47 -0.77
CA LYS A 61 13.12 3.06 -2.03
C LYS A 61 11.64 2.81 -2.21
N VAL A 62 10.97 3.80 -2.76
CA VAL A 62 9.58 3.72 -3.19
C VAL A 62 9.49 4.10 -4.67
N THR A 63 8.61 3.42 -5.40
CA THR A 63 8.26 3.76 -6.77
C THR A 63 6.75 3.77 -6.89
N TRP A 64 6.22 4.88 -7.40
CA TRP A 64 4.82 5.07 -7.73
C TRP A 64 4.64 4.99 -9.24
N GLY A 65 3.59 4.32 -9.69
CA GLY A 65 3.28 4.24 -11.11
C GLY A 65 1.77 4.26 -11.33
N HIS A 66 1.29 5.21 -12.12
CA HIS A 66 -0.07 5.24 -12.60
C HIS A 66 -0.16 4.50 -13.93
N GLY A 67 -0.58 3.24 -13.92
CA GLY A 67 -0.61 2.38 -15.11
C GLY A 67 -1.49 2.90 -16.25
N VAL A 68 -2.62 3.55 -15.93
CA VAL A 68 -3.54 4.10 -16.95
C VAL A 68 -3.08 5.46 -17.51
N ALA A 69 -2.53 6.34 -16.68
CA ALA A 69 -2.08 7.68 -17.10
C ALA A 69 -0.62 7.70 -17.59
N GLY A 70 0.14 6.63 -17.36
CA GLY A 70 1.54 6.47 -17.78
C GLY A 70 2.56 7.27 -16.96
N THR A 71 2.12 7.98 -15.91
CA THR A 71 3.02 8.77 -15.05
C THR A 71 3.66 7.90 -13.97
N SER A 72 4.89 8.23 -13.59
CA SER A 72 5.60 7.56 -12.52
C SER A 72 6.48 8.53 -11.73
N GLY A 73 6.82 8.12 -10.52
CA GLY A 73 7.77 8.81 -9.65
C GLY A 73 8.49 7.79 -8.81
N ALA A 74 9.70 8.12 -8.36
CA ALA A 74 10.45 7.28 -7.45
C ALA A 74 11.26 8.14 -6.49
N ASP A 75 11.51 7.60 -5.31
CA ASP A 75 12.40 8.17 -4.32
C ASP A 75 13.26 7.04 -3.74
N ASP A 76 14.57 7.26 -3.64
CA ASP A 76 15.54 6.27 -3.16
C ASP A 76 16.58 6.94 -2.27
N TRP A 77 16.63 6.51 -1.01
CA TRP A 77 17.62 6.98 -0.06
C TRP A 77 19.08 6.75 -0.51
N ARG A 78 19.34 5.75 -1.36
CA ARG A 78 20.69 5.46 -1.90
C ARG A 78 21.09 6.38 -3.06
N THR A 79 20.13 7.03 -3.70
CA THR A 79 20.35 7.89 -4.87
C THR A 79 19.47 9.13 -4.77
N PRO A 80 19.74 10.03 -3.80
CA PRO A 80 19.00 11.28 -3.67
C PRO A 80 19.24 12.16 -4.90
N ILE A 81 18.20 12.87 -5.34
CA ILE A 81 18.31 13.87 -6.40
C ILE A 81 18.63 15.21 -5.73
N GLU A 82 19.77 15.82 -6.09
CA GLU A 82 20.12 17.16 -5.63
C GLU A 82 19.16 18.20 -6.23
N ALA A 83 18.81 19.21 -5.42
CA ALA A 83 17.85 20.26 -5.76
C ALA A 83 18.44 21.34 -6.67
#